data_AF-A0A6L3JPV9-F1
#
_entry.id   AF-A0A6L3JPV9-F1
#
_cell.length_a   1.000
_cell.length_b   1.000
_cell.length_c   1.000
_cell.angle_alpha   90.00
_cell.angle_beta   90.00
_cell.angle_gamma   90.00
#
_symmetry.space_group_name_H-M   'P 1'
#
loop_
_entity.id
_entity.type
_entity.pdbx_description
1 polymer ?
#
loop_
_entity_poly.entity_id
_entity_poly.type
_entity_poly.pdbx_seq_one_letter_code
_entity_poly.pdbx_strand_id
1 'polypeptide(L)'
;MADEMIVKELDQVVVRFSGDSGDGMQLAGNIFSNISATVGNDISTFPDYPADIRAPQGSLTGVSGFQVHIGAGKVFTLGDKCDVLVAMNAAALKTQYKFAKSTACIIIDTDCFQKSDLDKAAFKTDSPIEEMGIKQDVIAAPISQMVKDCLADTGMDNKSMLKCRNMFALGLVCWLFNRDLAVAENFLREKFAKKPQIAEANIKVIHAGYDYGHNTHASV
;
A
#
# COMPACT_ATOMS: atom_id res chain seq x y z
N MET A 1 9.89 -19.21 21.02
CA MET A 1 10.04 -20.16 19.90
C MET A 1 9.77 -19.31 18.68
N ALA A 2 10.77 -19.10 17.81
CA ALA A 2 10.57 -18.29 16.62
C ALA A 2 9.61 -19.07 15.71
N ASP A 3 8.47 -18.48 15.40
CA ASP A 3 7.47 -19.10 14.53
C ASP A 3 8.13 -19.40 13.17
N GLU A 4 7.97 -20.63 12.67
CA GLU A 4 8.53 -21.02 11.38
C GLU A 4 7.88 -20.16 10.29
N MET A 5 8.69 -19.33 9.63
CA MET A 5 8.24 -18.50 8.52
C MET A 5 7.72 -19.42 7.40
N ILE A 6 6.38 -19.52 7.27
CA ILE A 6 5.76 -20.33 6.22
C ILE A 6 5.91 -19.59 4.90
N VAL A 7 7.01 -19.86 4.21
CA VAL A 7 7.25 -19.35 2.85
C VAL A 7 6.30 -20.08 1.90
N LYS A 8 5.33 -19.33 1.38
CA LYS A 8 4.42 -19.84 0.35
C LYS A 8 4.91 -19.38 -1.02
N GLU A 9 5.31 -20.33 -1.85
CA GLU A 9 5.60 -20.05 -3.25
C GLU A 9 4.29 -19.82 -4.01
N LEU A 10 4.22 -18.71 -4.74
CA LEU A 10 3.10 -18.34 -5.58
C LEU A 10 3.61 -18.10 -7.00
N ASP A 11 3.05 -18.83 -7.98
CA ASP A 11 3.40 -18.66 -9.40
C ASP A 11 2.99 -17.28 -9.94
N GLN A 12 1.90 -16.75 -9.41
CA GLN A 12 1.34 -15.46 -9.76
C GLN A 12 0.79 -14.76 -8.53
N VAL A 13 0.96 -13.45 -8.47
CA VAL A 13 0.44 -12.62 -7.40
C VAL A 13 -0.10 -11.30 -7.92
N VAL A 14 -1.25 -10.91 -7.40
CA VAL A 14 -1.90 -9.64 -7.74
C VAL A 14 -1.93 -8.74 -6.51
N VAL A 15 -1.26 -7.59 -6.60
CA VAL A 15 -1.25 -6.57 -5.55
C VAL A 15 -2.06 -5.37 -6.01
N ARG A 16 -2.97 -4.88 -5.17
CA ARG A 16 -3.81 -3.72 -5.46
C ARG A 16 -3.59 -2.62 -4.44
N PHE A 17 -2.99 -1.52 -4.88
CA PHE A 17 -2.81 -0.30 -4.10
C PHE A 17 -4.02 0.60 -4.24
N SER A 18 -4.67 0.95 -3.13
CA SER A 18 -5.92 1.70 -3.12
C SER A 18 -5.89 2.84 -2.11
N GLY A 19 -6.33 4.02 -2.54
CA GLY A 19 -6.34 5.24 -1.74
C GLY A 19 -6.98 6.38 -2.51
N ASP A 20 -7.06 7.58 -1.91
CA ASP A 20 -7.68 8.71 -2.59
C ASP A 20 -6.84 9.18 -3.77
N SER A 21 -7.50 9.78 -4.75
CA SER A 21 -6.80 10.47 -5.84
C SER A 21 -5.81 11.50 -5.27
N GLY A 22 -4.52 11.31 -5.56
CA GLY A 22 -3.43 12.15 -5.05
C GLY A 22 -2.63 11.55 -3.90
N ASP A 23 -3.03 10.42 -3.30
CA ASP A 23 -2.23 9.70 -2.29
C ASP A 23 -1.02 8.96 -2.90
N GLY A 24 -0.91 8.93 -4.23
CA GLY A 24 0.27 8.39 -4.90
C GLY A 24 0.28 6.86 -5.03
N MET A 25 -0.88 6.21 -5.12
CA MET A 25 -0.99 4.76 -5.34
C MET A 25 -0.35 4.34 -6.67
N GLN A 26 -0.47 5.17 -7.71
CA GLN A 26 0.18 4.92 -9.00
C GLN A 26 1.71 4.98 -8.87
N LEU A 27 2.25 5.83 -8.00
CA LEU A 27 3.69 5.88 -7.76
C LEU A 27 4.16 4.60 -7.07
N ALA A 28 3.50 4.19 -5.99
CA ALA A 28 3.84 2.97 -5.26
C ALA A 28 3.78 1.74 -6.17
N GLY A 29 2.69 1.58 -6.92
CA GLY A 29 2.52 0.45 -7.83
C GLY A 29 3.53 0.41 -8.98
N ASN A 30 3.90 1.56 -9.55
CA ASN A 30 4.95 1.62 -10.57
C ASN A 30 6.33 1.22 -10.00
N ILE A 31 6.66 1.68 -8.80
CA ILE A 31 7.93 1.30 -8.14
C ILE A 31 7.93 -0.21 -7.88
N PHE A 32 6.85 -0.75 -7.33
CA PHE A 32 6.74 -2.19 -7.06
C PHE A 32 6.84 -3.03 -8.35
N SER A 33 6.26 -2.54 -9.44
CA SER A 33 6.39 -3.15 -10.76
C SER A 33 7.85 -3.19 -11.21
N ASN A 34 8.57 -2.07 -11.10
CA ASN A 34 9.99 -2.02 -11.47
C ASN A 34 10.85 -2.96 -10.61
N ILE A 35 10.63 -3.01 -9.30
CA ILE A 35 11.32 -3.95 -8.40
C ILE A 35 11.06 -5.41 -8.81
N SER A 36 9.83 -5.73 -9.22
CA SER A 36 9.49 -7.08 -9.67
C SER A 36 10.06 -7.40 -11.06
N ALA A 37 10.23 -6.40 -11.92
CA ALA A 37 10.80 -6.59 -13.25
C ALA A 37 12.30 -6.89 -13.16
N THR A 38 13.02 -6.28 -12.22
CA THR A 38 14.47 -6.50 -12.06
C THR A 38 14.82 -7.92 -11.64
N VAL A 39 13.90 -8.65 -11.01
CA VAL A 39 14.06 -10.07 -10.67
C VAL A 39 13.55 -11.03 -11.75
N GLY A 40 13.18 -10.50 -12.93
CA GLY A 40 12.79 -11.30 -14.09
C GLY A 40 11.32 -11.75 -14.11
N ASN A 41 10.46 -11.21 -13.25
CA ASN A 41 9.03 -11.49 -13.31
C ASN A 41 8.38 -10.77 -14.50
N ASP A 42 7.39 -11.42 -15.14
CA ASP A 42 6.52 -10.76 -16.10
C ASP A 42 5.43 -9.98 -15.37
N ILE A 43 5.02 -8.85 -15.94
CA ILE A 43 4.20 -7.86 -15.23
C ILE A 43 3.10 -7.33 -16.12
N SER A 44 1.89 -7.30 -15.56
CA SER A 44 0.78 -6.55 -16.10
C SER A 44 0.27 -5.54 -15.08
N THR A 45 0.09 -4.29 -15.49
CA THR A 45 -0.37 -3.23 -14.60
C THR A 45 -1.70 -2.65 -15.07
N PHE A 46 -2.53 -2.22 -14.11
CA PHE A 46 -3.79 -1.56 -14.39
C PHE A 46 -3.99 -0.37 -13.45
N PRO A 47 -3.85 0.86 -13.97
CA PRO A 47 -4.24 2.06 -13.25
C PRO A 47 -5.76 2.22 -13.29
N ASP A 48 -6.40 2.32 -12.12
CA ASP A 48 -7.84 2.51 -11.96
C ASP A 48 -8.11 3.91 -11.39
N TYR A 49 -8.64 4.80 -12.23
CA TYR A 49 -8.89 6.19 -11.86
C TYR A 49 -10.37 6.42 -11.57
N PRO A 50 -10.71 7.18 -10.52
CA PRO A 50 -12.09 7.59 -10.30
C PRO A 50 -12.58 8.49 -11.44
N ALA A 51 -13.90 8.48 -11.67
CA ALA A 51 -14.52 9.38 -12.65
C ALA A 51 -14.43 10.85 -12.21
N ASP A 52 -14.40 11.11 -10.90
CA ASP A 52 -14.32 12.46 -10.34
C ASP A 52 -12.88 12.98 -10.35
N ILE A 53 -12.67 14.09 -11.06
CA ILE A 53 -11.36 14.75 -11.15
C ILE A 53 -10.90 15.28 -9.78
N ARG A 54 -11.84 15.72 -8.93
CA ARG A 54 -11.60 16.26 -7.57
C ARG A 54 -12.70 15.88 -6.60
N ALA A 55 -12.79 14.61 -6.27
CA ALA A 55 -13.64 14.16 -5.18
C ALA A 55 -13.12 14.67 -3.82
N PRO A 56 -14.00 14.90 -2.82
CA PRO A 56 -13.58 15.15 -1.45
C PRO A 56 -12.73 14.00 -0.89
N GLN A 57 -11.70 14.31 -0.09
CA GLN A 57 -10.89 13.28 0.56
C GLN A 57 -11.72 12.40 1.49
N GLY A 58 -11.49 11.09 1.42
CA GLY A 58 -12.22 10.05 2.13
C GLY A 58 -13.60 9.73 1.54
N SER A 59 -13.95 10.23 0.35
CA SER A 59 -15.21 9.88 -0.31
C SER A 59 -15.11 8.58 -1.10
N LEU A 60 -16.23 7.88 -1.24
CA LEU A 60 -16.30 6.64 -2.03
C LEU A 60 -16.05 6.88 -3.53
N THR A 61 -16.34 8.07 -4.05
CA THR A 61 -16.15 8.41 -5.47
C THR A 61 -14.73 8.85 -5.80
N GLY A 62 -13.92 9.17 -4.79
CA GLY A 62 -12.54 9.65 -4.94
C GLY A 62 -11.48 8.57 -4.89
N VAL A 63 -11.87 7.30 -4.67
CA VAL A 63 -10.94 6.19 -4.55
C VAL A 63 -10.30 5.89 -5.90
N SER A 64 -8.98 5.85 -5.91
CA SER A 64 -8.16 5.38 -7.01
C SER A 64 -7.47 4.07 -6.64
N GLY A 65 -7.24 3.25 -7.65
CA GLY A 65 -6.52 1.98 -7.55
C GLY A 65 -5.31 1.95 -8.47
N PHE A 66 -4.34 1.12 -8.12
CA PHE A 66 -3.32 0.65 -9.03
C PHE A 66 -3.05 -0.82 -8.77
N GLN A 67 -3.30 -1.64 -9.78
CA GLN A 67 -3.13 -3.08 -9.69
C GLN A 67 -1.87 -3.50 -10.42
N VAL A 68 -1.13 -4.41 -9.80
CA VAL A 68 0.09 -5.03 -10.33
C VAL A 68 -0.10 -6.53 -10.28
N HIS A 69 -0.07 -7.17 -11.43
CA HIS A 69 -0.07 -8.62 -11.56
C HIS A 69 1.33 -9.07 -11.96
N ILE A 70 1.94 -9.88 -11.11
CA ILE A 70 3.31 -10.38 -11.23
C ILE A 70 3.24 -11.89 -11.41
N GLY A 71 3.97 -12.42 -12.38
CA GLY A 71 4.09 -13.85 -12.61
C GLY A 71 5.53 -14.30 -12.71
N ALA A 72 5.82 -15.51 -12.25
CA ALA A 72 7.07 -16.20 -12.56
C ALA A 72 7.17 -16.54 -14.05
N GLY A 73 6.02 -16.78 -14.71
CA GLY A 73 5.89 -16.94 -16.14
C GLY A 73 5.15 -15.77 -16.81
N LYS A 74 4.77 -15.95 -18.07
CA LYS A 74 4.09 -14.89 -18.85
C LYS A 74 2.74 -14.51 -18.23
N VAL A 75 2.49 -13.21 -18.09
CA VAL A 75 1.26 -12.63 -17.56
C VAL A 75 0.49 -11.94 -18.69
N PHE A 76 -0.66 -12.53 -19.05
CA PHE A 76 -1.50 -12.00 -20.14
C PHE A 76 -2.76 -11.27 -19.66
N THR A 77 -3.06 -11.35 -18.37
CA THR A 77 -4.28 -10.78 -17.78
C THR A 77 -3.90 -9.85 -16.62
N LEU A 78 -4.85 -8.99 -16.25
CA LEU A 78 -4.67 -8.09 -15.10
C LEU A 78 -4.85 -8.80 -13.76
N GLY A 79 -5.49 -9.97 -13.75
CA GLY A 79 -5.94 -10.68 -12.55
C GLY A 79 -7.26 -10.12 -12.00
N ASP A 80 -8.27 -10.97 -11.83
CA ASP A 80 -9.62 -10.53 -11.42
C ASP A 80 -9.69 -10.14 -9.94
N LYS A 81 -8.86 -10.78 -9.11
CA LYS A 81 -8.79 -10.54 -7.67
C LYS A 81 -7.35 -10.44 -7.20
N CYS A 82 -7.14 -9.59 -6.20
CA CYS A 82 -5.86 -9.38 -5.54
C CYS A 82 -5.62 -10.34 -4.38
N ASP A 83 -4.36 -10.75 -4.26
CA ASP A 83 -3.79 -11.49 -3.14
C ASP A 83 -3.37 -10.54 -2.01
N VAL A 84 -3.01 -9.30 -2.35
CA VAL A 84 -2.74 -8.24 -1.38
C VAL A 84 -3.54 -7.00 -1.73
N LEU A 85 -4.37 -6.53 -0.79
CA LEU A 85 -5.10 -5.28 -0.90
C LEU A 85 -4.49 -4.26 0.07
N VAL A 86 -3.90 -3.19 -0.46
CA VAL A 86 -3.50 -2.04 0.34
C VAL A 86 -4.64 -1.02 0.29
N ALA A 87 -5.24 -0.71 1.43
CA ALA A 87 -6.31 0.26 1.57
C ALA A 87 -5.91 1.38 2.53
N MET A 88 -5.56 2.55 1.98
CA MET A 88 -5.05 3.69 2.74
C MET A 88 -6.10 4.43 3.58
N ASN A 89 -7.39 4.13 3.40
CA ASN A 89 -8.48 4.72 4.17
C ASN A 89 -9.75 3.85 4.13
N ALA A 90 -10.75 4.21 4.93
CA ALA A 90 -12.02 3.50 5.02
C ALA A 90 -12.78 3.41 3.67
N ALA A 91 -12.78 4.47 2.87
CA ALA A 91 -13.45 4.49 1.57
C ALA A 91 -12.79 3.51 0.57
N ALA A 92 -11.46 3.46 0.56
CA ALA A 92 -10.69 2.53 -0.24
C ALA A 92 -10.97 1.09 0.18
N LEU A 93 -11.02 0.78 1.48
CA LEU A 93 -11.37 -0.56 1.95
C LEU A 93 -12.77 -0.96 1.45
N LYS A 94 -13.77 -0.10 1.67
CA LYS A 94 -15.17 -0.39 1.30
C LYS A 94 -15.38 -0.63 -0.19
N THR A 95 -14.75 0.18 -1.03
CA THR A 95 -14.95 0.11 -2.48
C THR A 95 -14.14 -1.00 -3.15
N GLN A 96 -12.94 -1.30 -2.61
CA GLN A 96 -11.99 -2.19 -3.26
C GLN A 96 -11.99 -3.62 -2.70
N TYR A 97 -12.54 -3.85 -1.51
CA TYR A 97 -12.60 -5.20 -0.90
C TYR A 97 -13.27 -6.26 -1.79
N LYS A 98 -14.20 -5.86 -2.68
CA LYS A 98 -14.81 -6.78 -3.65
C LYS A 98 -13.80 -7.45 -4.60
N PHE A 99 -12.63 -6.84 -4.80
CA PHE A 99 -11.54 -7.37 -5.60
C PHE A 99 -10.54 -8.19 -4.76
N ALA A 100 -10.72 -8.34 -3.46
CA ALA A 100 -9.86 -9.19 -2.63
C ALA A 100 -10.25 -10.67 -2.76
N LYS A 101 -9.25 -11.55 -2.81
CA LYS A 101 -9.47 -13.00 -2.64
C LYS A 101 -9.89 -13.30 -1.20
N SER A 102 -10.48 -14.47 -0.99
CA SER A 102 -10.80 -14.97 0.36
C SER A 102 -9.56 -15.27 1.20
N THR A 103 -8.40 -15.45 0.56
CA THR A 103 -7.09 -15.69 1.17
C THR A 103 -6.18 -14.46 1.07
N ALA A 104 -6.72 -13.29 0.73
CA ALA A 104 -5.92 -12.10 0.54
C ALA A 104 -5.38 -11.59 1.88
N CYS A 105 -4.22 -10.95 1.86
CA CYS A 105 -3.74 -10.11 2.96
C CYS A 105 -4.23 -8.67 2.73
N ILE A 106 -4.77 -8.03 3.76
CA ILE A 106 -5.28 -6.66 3.67
C ILE A 106 -4.42 -5.76 4.55
N ILE A 107 -3.82 -4.74 3.95
CA ILE A 107 -3.02 -3.73 4.67
C ILE A 107 -3.87 -2.47 4.82
N ILE A 108 -4.03 -1.98 6.04
CA ILE A 108 -4.82 -0.78 6.34
C ILE A 108 -4.03 0.25 7.15
N ASP A 109 -4.27 1.53 6.87
CA ASP A 109 -3.81 2.65 7.71
C ASP A 109 -4.85 2.95 8.79
N THR A 110 -4.64 2.51 10.03
CA THR A 110 -5.59 2.67 11.14
C THR A 110 -5.88 4.13 11.48
N ASP A 111 -4.97 5.04 11.16
CA ASP A 111 -5.15 6.48 11.40
C ASP A 111 -6.23 7.09 10.50
N CYS A 112 -6.58 6.39 9.39
CA CYS A 112 -7.59 6.81 8.42
C CYS A 112 -8.94 6.07 8.58
N PHE A 113 -9.21 5.54 9.79
CA PHE A 113 -10.46 4.90 10.20
C PHE A 113 -11.09 5.59 11.41
N GLN A 114 -10.85 6.89 11.59
CA GLN A 114 -11.50 7.67 12.63
C GLN A 114 -12.99 7.84 12.31
N LYS A 115 -13.80 8.18 13.31
CA LYS A 115 -15.26 8.35 13.16
C LYS A 115 -15.67 9.20 11.96
N SER A 116 -14.99 10.33 11.73
CA SER A 116 -15.25 11.20 10.58
C SER A 116 -14.97 10.55 9.23
N ASP A 117 -14.03 9.61 9.17
CA ASP A 117 -13.67 8.90 7.94
C ASP A 117 -14.62 7.74 7.68
N LEU A 118 -15.05 7.06 8.75
CA LEU A 118 -16.10 6.04 8.70
C LEU A 118 -17.42 6.63 8.22
N ASP A 119 -17.80 7.80 8.73
CA ASP A 119 -19.01 8.54 8.31
C ASP A 119 -18.96 8.89 6.81
N LYS A 120 -17.84 9.43 6.32
CA LYS A 120 -17.65 9.76 4.90
C LYS A 120 -17.68 8.52 3.99
N ALA A 121 -17.15 7.41 4.47
CA ALA A 121 -17.21 6.12 3.80
C ALA A 121 -18.56 5.41 4.02
N ALA A 122 -19.52 6.06 4.70
CA ALA A 122 -20.87 5.58 4.97
C ALA A 122 -20.92 4.23 5.73
N PHE A 123 -19.95 3.98 6.62
CA PHE A 123 -20.02 2.88 7.58
C PHE A 123 -21.07 3.19 8.66
N LYS A 124 -21.66 2.13 9.23
CA LYS A 124 -22.70 2.25 10.25
C LYS A 124 -22.18 1.98 11.66
N THR A 125 -21.05 1.29 11.75
CA THR A 125 -20.41 0.88 12.99
C THR A 125 -19.01 1.48 13.09
N ASP A 126 -18.47 1.48 14.30
CA ASP A 126 -17.08 1.84 14.56
C ASP A 126 -16.09 0.69 14.21
N SER A 127 -16.62 -0.48 13.80
CA SER A 127 -15.88 -1.70 13.46
C SER A 127 -16.03 -2.05 11.96
N PRO A 128 -15.32 -1.38 11.05
CA PRO A 128 -15.45 -1.58 9.60
C PRO A 128 -15.12 -3.02 9.15
N ILE A 129 -14.17 -3.68 9.83
CA ILE A 129 -13.77 -5.06 9.55
C ILE A 129 -14.93 -6.03 9.85
N GLU A 130 -15.59 -5.85 11.01
CA GLU A 130 -16.71 -6.68 11.44
C GLU A 130 -17.96 -6.42 10.58
N GLU A 131 -18.29 -5.16 10.30
CA GLU A 131 -19.42 -4.78 9.44
C GLU A 131 -19.33 -5.37 8.04
N MET A 132 -18.11 -5.42 7.49
CA MET A 132 -17.86 -6.01 6.17
C MET A 132 -17.68 -7.54 6.20
N GLY A 133 -17.65 -8.15 7.38
CA GLY A 133 -17.41 -9.58 7.55
C GLY A 133 -16.06 -10.03 7.00
N ILE A 134 -15.03 -9.19 7.12
CA ILE A 134 -13.67 -9.49 6.67
C ILE A 134 -13.10 -10.57 7.59
N LYS A 135 -12.69 -11.70 6.98
CA LYS A 135 -12.10 -12.86 7.69
C LYS A 135 -10.65 -13.11 7.31
N GLN A 136 -10.15 -12.34 6.36
CA GLN A 136 -8.80 -12.33 5.84
C GLN A 136 -7.82 -11.81 6.91
N ASP A 137 -6.54 -12.10 6.70
CA ASP A 137 -5.47 -11.52 7.51
C ASP A 137 -5.38 -10.02 7.26
N VAL A 138 -5.51 -9.23 8.32
CA VAL A 138 -5.45 -7.76 8.26
C VAL A 138 -4.19 -7.28 8.97
N ILE A 139 -3.28 -6.66 8.21
CA ILE A 139 -2.14 -5.92 8.74
C ILE A 139 -2.62 -4.48 8.99
N ALA A 140 -3.00 -4.21 10.23
CA ALA A 140 -3.43 -2.91 10.69
C ALA A 140 -2.24 -2.13 11.27
N ALA A 141 -1.79 -1.09 10.56
CA ALA A 141 -0.67 -0.26 11.00
C ALA A 141 -1.09 1.22 11.11
N PRO A 142 -0.61 1.98 12.10
CA PRO A 142 -0.80 3.43 12.18
C PRO A 142 0.16 4.12 11.21
N ILE A 143 -0.06 3.93 9.90
CA ILE A 143 0.86 4.34 8.84
C ILE A 143 1.06 5.85 8.85
N SER A 144 -0.02 6.63 8.98
CA SER A 144 0.07 8.09 8.96
C SER A 144 0.90 8.63 10.13
N GLN A 145 0.77 8.05 11.32
CA GLN A 145 1.51 8.44 12.51
C GLN A 145 2.98 8.02 12.39
N MET A 146 3.24 6.77 12.01
CA MET A 146 4.61 6.25 11.81
C MET A 146 5.39 7.07 10.78
N VAL A 147 4.74 7.53 9.71
CA VAL A 147 5.37 8.40 8.70
C VAL A 147 5.71 9.77 9.26
N LYS A 148 4.84 10.36 10.08
CA LYS A 148 5.15 11.64 10.75
C LYS A 148 6.32 11.50 11.71
N ASP A 149 6.32 10.44 12.50
CA ASP A 149 7.38 10.18 13.48
C ASP A 149 8.72 9.92 12.78
N CYS A 150 8.69 9.15 11.69
CA CYS A 150 9.86 8.89 10.84
C CYS A 150 10.44 10.19 10.25
N LEU A 151 9.61 11.17 9.92
CA LEU A 151 10.00 12.40 9.24
C LEU A 151 10.04 13.64 10.14
N ALA A 152 9.85 13.50 11.46
CA ALA A 152 9.76 14.62 12.39
C ALA A 152 10.99 15.56 12.33
N ASP A 153 12.19 14.99 12.21
CA ASP A 153 13.46 15.74 12.21
C ASP A 153 13.85 16.30 10.83
N THR A 154 13.03 16.07 9.79
CA THR A 154 13.37 16.50 8.41
C THR A 154 13.02 17.96 8.13
N GLY A 155 12.27 18.62 9.01
CA GLY A 155 11.77 19.98 8.82
C GLY A 155 10.67 20.11 7.76
N MET A 156 10.15 18.98 7.26
CA MET A 156 9.01 18.96 6.33
C MET A 156 7.72 19.37 7.04
N ASP A 157 6.77 19.93 6.30
CA ASP A 157 5.43 20.20 6.82
C ASP A 157 4.58 18.91 6.82
N ASN A 158 3.57 18.86 7.70
CA ASN A 158 2.70 17.68 7.86
C ASN A 158 2.05 17.21 6.55
N LYS A 159 1.70 18.13 5.65
CA LYS A 159 1.05 17.77 4.38
C LYS A 159 2.05 17.09 3.44
N SER A 160 3.31 17.52 3.45
CA SER A 160 4.37 16.86 2.69
C SER A 160 4.77 15.51 3.27
N MET A 161 4.81 15.37 4.61
CA MET A 161 5.04 14.07 5.25
C MET A 161 3.95 13.06 4.89
N LEU A 162 2.67 13.44 4.99
CA LEU A 162 1.53 12.55 4.69
C LEU A 162 1.47 12.09 3.22
N LYS A 163 2.17 12.77 2.29
CA LYS A 163 2.32 12.31 0.91
C LYS A 163 3.28 11.13 0.75
N CYS A 164 4.06 10.80 1.77
CA CYS A 164 4.98 9.67 1.76
C CYS A 164 4.35 8.38 2.29
N ARG A 165 3.09 8.41 2.75
CA ARG A 165 2.41 7.23 3.32
C ARG A 165 2.31 6.05 2.37
N ASN A 166 2.20 6.33 1.07
CA ASN A 166 2.25 5.33 0.02
C ASN A 166 3.58 4.56 -0.01
N MET A 167 4.71 5.19 0.35
CA MET A 167 6.00 4.52 0.43
C MET A 167 6.09 3.60 1.64
N PHE A 168 5.45 3.94 2.76
CA PHE A 168 5.40 3.06 3.93
C PHE A 168 4.63 1.78 3.57
N ALA A 169 3.47 1.94 2.92
CA ALA A 169 2.68 0.81 2.44
C ALA A 169 3.44 -0.02 1.39
N LEU A 170 4.19 0.63 0.50
CA LEU A 170 5.09 -0.06 -0.44
C LEU A 170 6.17 -0.86 0.30
N GLY A 171 6.76 -0.30 1.37
CA GLY A 171 7.74 -0.99 2.20
C GLY A 171 7.19 -2.28 2.81
N LEU A 172 5.97 -2.23 3.35
CA LEU A 172 5.27 -3.42 3.86
C LEU A 172 5.04 -4.47 2.77
N VAL A 173 4.64 -4.04 1.57
CA VAL A 173 4.46 -4.96 0.44
C VAL A 173 5.80 -5.57 0.01
N CYS A 174 6.88 -4.78 -0.04
CA CYS A 174 8.22 -5.30 -0.32
C CYS A 174 8.66 -6.33 0.73
N TRP A 175 8.35 -6.10 2.01
CA TRP A 175 8.60 -7.08 3.08
C TRP A 175 7.83 -8.38 2.87
N LEU A 176 6.52 -8.30 2.57
CA LEU A 176 5.68 -9.48 2.31
C LEU A 176 6.21 -10.38 1.19
N PHE A 177 6.86 -9.78 0.18
CA PHE A 177 7.41 -10.49 -0.98
C PHE A 177 8.93 -10.64 -0.96
N ASN A 178 9.58 -10.32 0.18
CA ASN A 178 11.03 -10.36 0.36
C ASN A 178 11.79 -9.68 -0.80
N ARG A 179 11.36 -8.46 -1.17
CA ARG A 179 11.93 -7.69 -2.27
C ARG A 179 13.02 -6.74 -1.80
N ASP A 180 14.08 -6.63 -2.60
CA ASP A 180 15.18 -5.70 -2.35
C ASP A 180 14.74 -4.23 -2.57
N LEU A 181 14.94 -3.41 -1.55
CA LEU A 181 14.62 -1.99 -1.57
C LEU A 181 15.62 -1.14 -2.36
N ALA A 182 16.83 -1.64 -2.64
CA ALA A 182 17.85 -0.88 -3.37
C ALA A 182 17.37 -0.38 -4.74
N VAL A 183 16.55 -1.18 -5.43
CA VAL A 183 15.91 -0.80 -6.69
C VAL A 183 14.93 0.36 -6.49
N ALA A 184 14.16 0.32 -5.40
CA ALA A 184 13.23 1.38 -5.03
C ALA A 184 13.97 2.69 -4.72
N GLU A 185 15.07 2.62 -3.98
CA GLU A 185 15.89 3.78 -3.62
C GLU A 185 16.45 4.48 -4.84
N ASN A 186 17.06 3.73 -5.76
CA ASN A 186 17.63 4.28 -6.98
C ASN A 186 16.55 4.95 -7.82
N PHE A 187 15.40 4.30 -7.98
CA PHE A 187 14.27 4.88 -8.69
C PHE A 187 13.75 6.17 -8.04
N LEU A 188 13.67 6.22 -6.71
CA LEU A 188 13.26 7.42 -5.98
C LEU A 188 14.26 8.56 -6.14
N ARG A 189 15.56 8.29 -6.06
CA ARG A 189 16.63 9.28 -6.28
C ARG A 189 16.59 9.84 -7.70
N GLU A 190 16.40 8.99 -8.71
CA GLU A 190 16.27 9.43 -10.10
C GLU A 190 15.01 10.27 -10.32
N LYS A 191 13.85 9.77 -9.87
CA LYS A 191 12.56 10.44 -10.05
C LYS A 191 12.53 11.82 -9.38
N PHE A 192 13.11 11.92 -8.19
CA PHE A 192 13.17 13.15 -7.41
C PHE A 192 14.56 13.81 -7.43
N ALA A 193 15.35 13.62 -8.51
CA ALA A 193 16.69 14.20 -8.63
C ALA A 193 16.70 15.74 -8.46
N LYS A 194 15.62 16.41 -8.87
CA LYS A 194 15.44 17.86 -8.69
C LYS A 194 15.02 18.28 -7.27
N LYS A 195 14.64 17.32 -6.42
CA LYS A 195 14.15 17.51 -5.05
C LYS A 195 14.70 16.42 -4.13
N PRO A 196 16.01 16.39 -3.87
CA PRO A 196 16.67 15.31 -3.15
C PRO A 196 16.13 15.10 -1.73
N GLN A 197 15.69 16.16 -1.06
CA GLN A 197 15.04 16.06 0.26
C GLN A 197 13.78 15.19 0.23
N ILE A 198 12.99 15.27 -0.85
CA ILE A 198 11.80 14.41 -1.02
C ILE A 198 12.22 12.98 -1.32
N ALA A 199 13.28 12.77 -2.11
CA ALA A 199 13.80 11.43 -2.38
C ALA A 199 14.19 10.73 -1.07
N GLU A 200 15.05 11.37 -0.26
CA GLU A 200 15.56 10.80 0.98
C GLU A 200 14.44 10.62 2.03
N ALA A 201 13.44 11.50 2.08
CA ALA A 201 12.27 11.30 2.93
C ALA A 201 11.47 10.05 2.53
N ASN A 202 11.21 9.86 1.23
CA ASN A 202 10.51 8.67 0.73
C ASN A 202 11.33 7.38 0.96
N ILE A 203 12.65 7.45 0.83
CA ILE A 203 13.57 6.34 1.12
C ILE A 203 13.53 6.00 2.62
N LYS A 204 13.61 6.99 3.51
CA LYS A 204 13.50 6.74 4.95
C LYS A 204 12.18 6.04 5.31
N VAL A 205 11.10 6.46 4.65
CA VAL A 205 9.75 5.93 4.89
C VAL A 205 9.55 4.52 4.32
N ILE A 206 10.10 4.19 3.14
CA ILE A 206 9.99 2.82 2.59
C ILE A 206 10.72 1.81 3.49
N HIS A 207 11.89 2.18 4.02
CA HIS A 207 12.63 1.38 5.00
C HIS A 207 11.82 1.20 6.29
N ALA A 208 11.27 2.29 6.83
CA ALA A 208 10.43 2.21 8.03
C ALA A 208 9.21 1.27 7.85
N GLY A 209 8.60 1.25 6.67
CA GLY A 209 7.52 0.32 6.35
C GLY A 209 7.99 -1.14 6.29
N TYR A 210 9.14 -1.39 5.68
CA TYR A 210 9.74 -2.73 5.61
C TYR A 210 10.12 -3.26 7.00
N ASP A 211 10.76 -2.43 7.82
CA ASP A 211 11.17 -2.75 9.18
C ASP A 211 9.96 -2.97 10.10
N TYR A 212 8.88 -2.22 9.91
CA TYR A 212 7.64 -2.45 10.65
C TYR A 212 7.12 -3.87 10.41
N GLY A 213 7.06 -4.31 9.15
CA GLY A 213 6.66 -5.68 8.82
C GLY A 213 7.53 -6.73 9.53
N HIS A 214 8.85 -6.54 9.50
CA HIS A 214 9.80 -7.42 10.17
C HIS A 214 9.60 -7.47 11.69
N ASN A 215 9.44 -6.31 12.32
CA ASN A 215 9.29 -6.19 13.77
C ASN A 215 7.94 -6.70 14.28
N THR A 216 6.84 -6.40 13.58
CA THR A 216 5.52 -6.88 13.97
C THR A 216 5.44 -8.40 13.86
N HIS A 217 6.06 -9.00 12.84
CA HIS A 217 6.12 -10.45 12.71
C HIS A 217 7.08 -11.11 13.72
N ALA A 218 8.17 -10.45 14.11
CA ALA A 218 9.07 -10.93 15.17
C ALA A 218 8.49 -10.80 16.59
N SER A 219 7.44 -9.99 16.76
CA SER A 219 6.80 -9.71 18.05
C SER A 219 5.58 -10.60 18.34
N VAL A 220 5.22 -11.50 17.42
CA VAL A 220 4.14 -12.49 17.57
C VAL A 220 4.75 -13.87 17.78
#